data_AF-A0A1W9TM63-F1
#
_entry.id   AF-A0A1W9TM63-F1
#
_cell.length_a   1.000
_cell.length_b   1.000
_cell.length_c   1.000
_cell.angle_alpha   90.00
_cell.angle_beta   90.00
_cell.angle_gamma   90.00
#
_symmetry.space_group_name_H-M   'P 1'
#
loop_
_entity.id
_entity.type
_entity.pdbx_description
1 polymer ?
#
loop_
_entity_poly.entity_id
_entity_poly.type
_entity_poly.pdbx_seq_one_letter_code
_entity_poly.pdbx_strand_id
1 'polypeptide(L)'
;MRLFFIFLSAILVNNFVLSKFLGICPFLGVSKKISSAAGMSMAVIFVMVISSIITWFLNLLLVKMGLEFLTTIVFILVIATLVQFIEFYIKKVSPNLYEASAGAFLAFAEKKFEVKEDLRVIFAENLLPGANCGACGYPGCSGFAKGFIKGEVKAEGCLPGKRQGIPEKFAKLAKMSDDELNKIWEEIGEDPDKIKDKF
;
A
#
# COMPACT_ATOMS: atom_id res chain seq x y z
N MET A 1 41.32 -16.31 -11.16
CA MET A 1 40.01 -16.97 -10.89
C MET A 1 39.35 -16.52 -9.59
N ARG A 2 40.06 -16.38 -8.46
CA ARG A 2 39.44 -16.02 -7.17
C ARG A 2 38.74 -14.65 -7.15
N LEU A 3 39.33 -13.58 -7.73
CA LEU A 3 38.68 -12.26 -7.83
C LEU A 3 37.43 -12.29 -8.72
N PHE A 4 37.46 -13.05 -9.82
CA PHE A 4 36.31 -13.19 -10.71
C PHE A 4 35.13 -13.87 -10.00
N PHE A 5 35.40 -14.91 -9.20
CA PHE A 5 34.37 -15.55 -8.37
C PHE A 5 33.83 -14.62 -7.27
N ILE A 6 34.67 -13.80 -6.64
CA ILE A 6 34.21 -12.79 -5.66
C ILE A 6 33.31 -11.75 -6.33
N PHE A 7 33.71 -11.26 -7.51
CA PHE A 7 32.94 -10.29 -8.28
C PHE A 7 31.58 -10.86 -8.73
N LEU A 8 31.58 -12.10 -9.25
CA LEU A 8 30.36 -12.80 -9.68
C LEU A 8 29.44 -13.09 -8.48
N SER A 9 30.00 -13.51 -7.34
CA SER A 9 29.25 -13.71 -6.10
C SER A 9 28.68 -12.40 -5.55
N ALA A 10 29.38 -11.28 -5.68
CA ALA A 10 28.88 -9.98 -5.25
C ALA A 10 27.71 -9.49 -6.13
N ILE A 11 27.78 -9.70 -7.44
CA ILE A 11 26.76 -9.24 -8.39
C ILE A 11 25.50 -10.10 -8.40
N LEU A 12 25.61 -11.41 -8.21
CA LEU A 12 24.49 -12.34 -8.35
C LEU A 12 23.98 -12.88 -7.01
N VAL A 13 24.89 -13.35 -6.15
CA VAL A 13 24.51 -14.10 -4.93
C VAL A 13 24.25 -13.16 -3.75
N ASN A 14 25.13 -12.20 -3.55
CA ASN A 14 25.06 -11.22 -2.46
C ASN A 14 24.45 -9.88 -2.88
N ASN A 15 23.92 -9.80 -4.09
CA ASN A 15 23.27 -8.58 -4.55
C ASN A 15 21.89 -8.46 -3.92
N PHE A 16 21.74 -7.42 -3.11
CA PHE A 16 20.54 -7.16 -2.34
C PHE A 16 19.28 -7.05 -3.22
N VAL A 17 19.40 -6.50 -4.43
CA VAL A 17 18.28 -6.31 -5.37
C VAL A 17 17.80 -7.64 -5.95
N LEU A 18 18.72 -8.55 -6.31
CA LEU A 18 18.39 -9.84 -6.93
C LEU A 18 18.08 -10.95 -5.91
N SER A 19 18.80 -10.95 -4.78
CA SER A 19 18.71 -11.99 -3.75
C SER A 19 17.53 -11.76 -2.81
N LYS A 20 17.17 -10.51 -2.53
CA LYS A 20 16.08 -10.15 -1.60
C LYS A 20 14.88 -9.47 -2.28
N PHE A 21 14.91 -9.25 -3.60
CA PHE A 21 13.83 -8.60 -4.37
C PHE A 21 13.38 -7.22 -3.83
N LEU A 22 14.21 -6.52 -3.06
CA LEU A 22 13.90 -5.16 -2.58
C LEU A 22 14.19 -4.14 -3.68
N GLY A 23 13.26 -3.18 -3.89
CA GLY A 23 13.45 -2.08 -4.84
C GLY A 23 13.12 -2.42 -6.31
N ILE A 24 12.32 -3.46 -6.57
CA ILE A 24 11.93 -3.87 -7.93
C ILE A 24 10.88 -2.95 -8.60
N CYS A 25 10.22 -2.08 -7.84
CA CYS A 25 9.15 -1.20 -8.33
C CYS A 25 9.59 -0.33 -9.54
N PRO A 26 10.72 0.41 -9.48
CA PRO A 26 11.23 1.13 -10.64
C PRO A 26 11.68 0.19 -11.77
N PHE A 27 12.26 -0.97 -11.45
CA PHE A 27 12.71 -1.94 -12.46
C PHE A 27 11.55 -2.44 -13.34
N LEU A 28 10.40 -2.78 -12.75
CA LEU A 28 9.22 -3.22 -13.50
C LEU A 28 8.67 -2.10 -14.41
N GLY A 29 8.63 -0.86 -13.92
CA GLY A 29 8.09 0.30 -14.66
C GLY A 29 8.90 0.67 -15.92
N VAL A 30 10.22 0.72 -15.83
CA VAL A 30 11.10 1.17 -16.93
C VAL A 30 11.74 0.06 -17.77
N SER A 31 11.41 -1.21 -17.51
CA SER A 31 11.98 -2.39 -18.21
C SER A 31 11.79 -2.41 -19.74
N LYS A 32 10.80 -1.70 -20.28
CA LYS A 32 10.42 -1.77 -21.70
C LYS A 32 11.33 -0.95 -22.65
N LYS A 33 12.02 0.08 -22.15
CA LYS A 33 12.83 0.99 -22.99
C LYS A 33 14.18 1.23 -22.35
N ILE A 34 15.27 0.92 -23.06
CA ILE A 34 16.64 1.11 -22.56
C ILE A 34 16.95 2.60 -22.28
N SER A 35 16.44 3.51 -23.10
CA SER A 35 16.59 4.95 -22.89
C SER A 35 15.94 5.42 -21.57
N SER A 36 14.81 4.84 -21.20
CA SER A 36 14.13 5.12 -19.93
C SER A 36 14.81 4.45 -18.73
N ALA A 37 15.28 3.20 -18.90
CA ALA A 37 16.01 2.50 -17.86
C ALA A 37 17.31 3.22 -17.48
N ALA A 38 18.04 3.75 -18.46
CA ALA A 38 19.28 4.52 -18.24
C ALA A 38 19.03 5.84 -17.51
N GLY A 39 17.98 6.58 -17.87
CA GLY A 39 17.61 7.82 -17.18
C GLY A 39 17.20 7.58 -15.72
N MET A 40 16.43 6.52 -15.48
CA MET A 40 15.97 6.16 -14.13
C MET A 40 17.12 5.67 -13.23
N SER A 41 18.05 4.86 -13.76
CA SER A 41 19.19 4.38 -12.98
C SER A 41 20.17 5.51 -12.62
N MET A 42 20.42 6.44 -13.55
CA MET A 42 21.24 7.62 -13.29
C MET A 42 20.62 8.52 -12.21
N ALA A 43 19.30 8.73 -12.24
CA ALA A 43 18.60 9.46 -11.19
C ALA A 43 18.71 8.78 -9.81
N VAL A 44 18.51 7.45 -9.74
CA VAL A 44 18.61 6.70 -8.49
C VAL A 44 20.02 6.74 -7.91
N ILE A 45 21.06 6.57 -8.74
CA ILE A 45 22.46 6.67 -8.30
C ILE A 45 22.73 8.05 -7.70
N PHE A 46 22.26 9.11 -8.37
CA PHE A 46 22.42 10.48 -7.88
C PHE A 46 21.76 10.68 -6.51
N VAL A 47 20.51 10.22 -6.34
CA VAL A 47 19.81 10.31 -5.04
C VAL A 47 20.52 9.51 -3.95
N MET A 48 20.95 8.28 -4.27
CA MET A 48 21.63 7.40 -3.32
C MET A 48 22.94 8.02 -2.79
N VAL A 49 23.72 8.67 -3.66
CA VAL A 49 24.97 9.32 -3.27
C VAL A 49 24.70 10.51 -2.33
N ILE A 50 23.78 11.40 -2.71
CA ILE A 50 23.48 12.61 -1.93
C ILE A 50 22.81 12.25 -0.60
N SER A 51 21.84 11.34 -0.61
CA SER A 51 21.17 10.90 0.61
C SER A 51 22.15 10.23 1.58
N SER A 52 23.11 9.44 1.10
CA SER A 52 24.14 8.81 1.95
C SER A 52 25.03 9.85 2.64
N ILE A 53 25.43 10.91 1.93
CA ILE A 53 26.25 11.99 2.51
C ILE A 53 25.46 12.74 3.59
N ILE A 54 24.21 13.09 3.31
CA ILE A 54 23.36 13.84 4.25
C ILE A 54 23.01 13.00 5.48
N THR A 55 22.62 11.74 5.29
CA THR A 55 22.28 10.82 6.38
C THR A 55 23.47 10.51 7.27
N TRP A 56 24.69 10.40 6.72
CA TRP A 56 25.90 10.25 7.53
C TRP A 56 26.13 11.44 8.46
N PHE A 57 25.99 12.66 7.95
CA PHE A 57 26.12 13.89 8.75
C PHE A 57 25.04 13.99 9.83
N LEU A 58 23.79 13.69 9.47
CA LEU A 58 22.68 13.70 10.42
C LEU A 58 22.87 12.65 11.50
N ASN A 59 23.30 11.43 11.16
CA ASN A 59 23.57 10.39 12.14
C ASN A 59 24.59 10.84 13.19
N LEU A 60 25.65 11.52 12.75
CA LEU A 60 26.67 12.05 13.67
C LEU A 60 26.10 13.11 14.62
N LEU A 61 25.15 13.92 14.15
CA LEU A 61 24.44 14.89 14.99
C LEU A 61 23.48 14.20 15.98
N LEU A 62 22.72 13.20 15.52
CA LEU A 62 21.74 12.47 16.33
C LEU A 62 22.41 11.69 17.48
N VAL A 63 23.55 11.05 17.21
CA VAL A 63 24.35 10.35 18.24
C VAL A 63 24.87 11.33 19.28
N LYS A 64 25.36 12.52 18.89
CA LYS A 64 25.83 13.54 19.84
C LYS A 64 24.74 14.08 20.75
N MET A 65 23.50 14.11 20.27
CA MET A 65 22.35 14.59 21.05
C MET A 65 21.70 13.47 21.90
N GLY A 66 22.11 12.21 21.71
CA GLY A 66 21.49 11.06 22.38
C GLY A 66 20.12 10.64 21.81
N LEU A 67 19.78 11.09 20.59
CA LEU A 67 18.50 10.82 19.92
C LEU A 67 18.61 9.69 18.87
N GLU A 68 19.37 8.64 19.17
CA GLU A 68 19.60 7.52 18.23
C GLU A 68 18.32 6.80 17.80
N PHE A 69 17.29 6.82 18.66
CA PHE A 69 15.99 6.24 18.35
C PHE A 69 15.30 6.90 17.13
N LEU A 70 15.59 8.18 16.84
CA LEU A 70 14.97 8.90 15.72
C LEU A 70 15.68 8.67 14.38
N THR A 71 16.82 7.99 14.35
CA THR A 71 17.67 7.83 13.15
C THR A 71 16.90 7.28 11.96
N THR A 72 16.12 6.23 12.14
CA THR A 72 15.32 5.62 11.06
C THR A 72 14.30 6.58 10.48
N ILE A 73 13.60 7.33 11.34
CA ILE A 73 12.57 8.29 10.91
C ILE A 73 13.21 9.43 10.13
N VAL A 74 14.31 9.99 10.63
CA VAL A 74 15.03 11.09 9.97
C VAL A 74 15.57 10.63 8.61
N PHE A 75 16.12 9.42 8.51
CA PHE A 75 16.63 8.90 7.23
C PHE A 75 15.53 8.74 6.19
N ILE A 76 14.36 8.22 6.58
CA ILE A 76 13.21 8.09 5.68
C ILE A 76 12.76 9.47 5.18
N LEU A 77 12.68 10.47 6.06
CA LEU A 77 12.27 11.83 5.69
C LEU A 77 13.25 12.49 4.70
N VAL A 78 14.56 12.31 4.92
CA VAL A 78 15.60 12.85 4.03
C VAL A 78 15.53 12.20 2.66
N ILE A 79 15.41 10.87 2.60
CA ILE A 79 15.33 10.15 1.33
C ILE A 79 14.04 10.53 0.60
N ALA A 80 12.91 10.57 1.29
CA ALA A 80 11.61 10.93 0.70
C ALA A 80 11.63 12.33 0.08
N THR A 81 12.12 13.33 0.80
CA THR A 81 12.18 14.72 0.29
C THR A 81 13.09 14.86 -0.95
N LEU A 82 14.24 14.17 -0.97
CA LEU A 82 15.14 14.15 -2.12
C LEU A 82 14.54 13.43 -3.33
N VAL A 83 13.91 12.26 -3.12
CA VAL A 83 13.23 11.52 -4.19
C VAL A 83 12.09 12.34 -4.78
N GLN A 84 11.28 12.99 -3.94
CA GLN A 84 10.20 13.88 -4.40
C GLN A 84 10.74 15.02 -5.27
N PHE A 85 11.82 15.67 -4.83
CA PHE A 85 12.45 16.75 -5.60
C PHE A 85 12.94 16.28 -6.98
N ILE A 86 13.55 15.09 -7.02
CA ILE A 86 14.02 14.47 -8.27
C ILE A 86 12.85 14.10 -9.18
N GLU A 87 11.74 13.61 -8.62
CA GLU A 87 10.54 13.30 -9.39
C GLU A 87 9.97 14.55 -10.08
N PHE A 88 9.89 15.68 -9.37
CA PHE A 88 9.51 16.97 -9.95
C PHE A 88 10.50 17.44 -11.03
N TYR A 89 11.79 17.21 -10.85
CA TYR A 89 12.81 17.53 -11.85
C TYR A 89 12.67 16.66 -13.10
N ILE A 90 12.46 15.35 -12.95
CA ILE A 90 12.26 14.40 -14.07
C ILE A 90 10.98 14.75 -14.85
N LYS A 91 9.89 15.12 -14.17
CA LYS A 91 8.65 15.63 -14.83
C LYS A 91 8.93 16.80 -15.76
N LYS A 92 9.83 17.70 -15.34
CA LYS A 92 10.18 18.90 -16.11
C LYS A 92 11.13 18.62 -17.27
N VAL A 93 12.08 17.70 -17.12
CA VAL A 93 13.09 17.42 -18.16
C VAL A 93 12.59 16.43 -19.21
N SER A 94 11.80 15.43 -18.83
CA SER A 94 11.36 14.37 -19.74
C SER A 94 10.03 13.74 -19.30
N PRO A 95 8.87 14.19 -19.82
CA PRO A 95 7.56 13.64 -19.45
C PRO A 95 7.44 12.14 -19.79
N ASN A 96 8.06 11.70 -20.88
CA ASN A 96 8.12 10.30 -21.29
C ASN A 96 8.80 9.37 -20.26
N LEU A 97 9.69 9.92 -19.42
CA LEU A 97 10.39 9.15 -18.38
C LEU A 97 9.54 9.06 -17.11
N TYR A 98 8.78 10.13 -16.82
CA TYR A 98 7.87 10.19 -15.69
C TYR A 98 6.69 9.21 -15.87
N GLU A 99 6.09 9.17 -17.06
CA GLU A 99 5.00 8.21 -17.37
C GLU A 99 5.46 6.74 -17.33
N ALA A 100 6.76 6.46 -17.47
CA ALA A 100 7.28 5.10 -17.40
C ALA A 100 7.70 4.70 -15.96
N SER A 101 7.91 5.66 -15.06
CA SER A 101 8.44 5.42 -13.72
C SER A 101 7.34 5.53 -12.66
N ALA A 102 7.27 4.55 -11.76
CA ALA A 102 6.47 4.41 -10.53
C ALA A 102 4.97 4.83 -10.54
N GLY A 103 4.61 6.06 -10.92
CA GLY A 103 3.24 6.57 -10.90
C GLY A 103 2.30 5.83 -11.86
N ALA A 104 2.73 5.56 -13.09
CA ALA A 104 1.92 4.78 -14.03
C ALA A 104 1.85 3.30 -13.66
N PHE A 105 2.89 2.74 -13.04
CA PHE A 105 2.88 1.34 -12.59
C PHE A 105 1.93 1.14 -11.40
N LEU A 106 1.93 2.06 -10.43
CA LEU A 106 0.99 2.02 -9.31
C LEU A 106 -0.45 2.24 -9.78
N ALA A 107 -0.70 3.23 -10.65
CA ALA A 107 -2.03 3.45 -11.23
C ALA A 107 -2.50 2.27 -12.11
N PHE A 108 -1.58 1.63 -12.84
CA PHE A 108 -1.86 0.40 -13.58
C PHE A 108 -2.15 -0.76 -12.63
N ALA A 109 -1.37 -0.94 -11.57
CA ALA A 109 -1.58 -1.99 -10.59
C ALA A 109 -2.94 -1.80 -9.87
N GLU A 110 -3.27 -0.58 -9.46
CA GLU A 110 -4.56 -0.23 -8.86
C GLU A 110 -5.71 -0.60 -9.80
N LYS A 111 -5.69 -0.18 -11.08
CA LYS A 111 -6.75 -0.53 -12.04
C LYS A 111 -6.77 -2.01 -12.44
N LYS A 112 -5.61 -2.66 -12.53
CA LYS A 112 -5.49 -4.04 -13.00
C LYS A 112 -5.87 -5.04 -11.91
N PHE A 113 -5.55 -4.72 -10.66
CA PHE A 113 -5.85 -5.51 -9.48
C PHE A 113 -6.98 -4.92 -8.65
N GLU A 114 -7.79 -4.03 -9.24
CA GLU A 114 -9.04 -3.57 -8.65
C GLU A 114 -9.91 -4.79 -8.35
N VAL A 115 -9.96 -5.16 -7.06
CA VAL A 115 -10.81 -6.23 -6.60
C VAL A 115 -12.20 -5.63 -6.48
N LYS A 116 -13.06 -5.90 -7.47
CA LYS A 116 -14.49 -5.57 -7.37
C LYS A 116 -15.04 -6.30 -6.15
N GLU A 117 -15.35 -5.55 -5.09
CA GLU A 117 -15.97 -6.11 -3.91
C GLU A 117 -17.47 -6.32 -4.15
N ASP A 118 -17.99 -7.45 -3.70
CA ASP A 118 -19.43 -7.69 -3.70
C ASP A 118 -20.12 -6.62 -2.86
N LEU A 119 -21.21 -6.02 -3.38
CA LEU A 119 -21.95 -4.96 -2.65
C LEU A 119 -22.32 -5.40 -1.23
N ARG A 120 -22.68 -6.67 -1.05
CA ARG A 120 -23.01 -7.25 0.27
C ARG A 120 -21.85 -7.15 1.27
N VAL A 121 -20.62 -7.31 0.80
CA VAL A 121 -19.42 -7.17 1.64
C VAL A 121 -19.21 -5.71 2.01
N ILE A 122 -19.38 -4.79 1.06
CA ILE A 122 -19.24 -3.35 1.29
C ILE A 122 -20.27 -2.88 2.33
N PHE A 123 -21.54 -3.27 2.19
CA PHE A 123 -22.58 -2.96 3.18
C PHE A 123 -22.26 -3.60 4.53
N ALA A 124 -21.89 -4.89 4.58
CA ALA A 124 -21.53 -5.56 5.82
C ALA A 124 -20.34 -4.88 6.53
N GLU A 125 -19.34 -4.42 5.78
CA GLU A 125 -18.20 -3.71 6.34
C GLU A 125 -18.57 -2.33 6.89
N ASN A 126 -19.38 -1.56 6.17
CA ASN A 126 -19.81 -0.23 6.62
C ASN A 126 -20.72 -0.28 7.85
N LEU A 127 -21.43 -1.39 8.06
CA LEU A 127 -22.21 -1.62 9.28
C LEU A 127 -21.33 -2.00 10.49
N LEU A 128 -20.07 -2.41 10.27
CA LEU A 128 -19.12 -2.74 11.34
C LEU A 128 -18.55 -1.48 12.01
N PRO A 129 -18.00 -1.61 13.23
CA PRO A 129 -17.46 -0.47 13.96
C PRO A 129 -16.17 0.12 13.37
N GLY A 130 -15.62 -0.48 12.31
CA GLY A 130 -14.35 -0.06 11.69
C GLY A 130 -13.11 -0.20 12.58
N ALA A 131 -13.24 -0.79 13.78
CA ALA A 131 -12.18 -0.82 14.78
C ALA A 131 -10.99 -1.74 14.40
N ASN A 132 -11.15 -2.65 13.44
CA ASN A 132 -10.11 -3.56 12.94
C ASN A 132 -9.30 -4.31 14.03
N CYS A 133 -9.91 -4.55 15.20
CA CYS A 133 -9.24 -5.09 16.38
C CYS A 133 -8.91 -6.59 16.35
N GLY A 134 -9.41 -7.33 15.35
CA GLY A 134 -9.13 -8.77 15.19
C GLY A 134 -9.73 -9.70 16.24
N ALA A 135 -10.53 -9.20 17.19
CA ALA A 135 -11.11 -10.00 18.27
C ALA A 135 -12.04 -11.14 17.79
N CYS A 136 -12.53 -11.06 16.55
CA CYS A 136 -13.35 -12.08 15.91
C CYS A 136 -12.53 -13.18 15.20
N GLY A 137 -11.20 -13.10 15.17
CA GLY A 137 -10.32 -14.08 14.51
C GLY A 137 -10.13 -13.86 13.00
N TYR A 138 -10.65 -12.77 12.43
CA TYR A 138 -10.51 -12.40 11.02
C TYR A 138 -9.59 -11.18 10.83
N PRO A 139 -8.89 -11.06 9.67
CA PRO A 139 -8.04 -9.92 9.37
C PRO A 139 -8.88 -8.68 9.09
N GLY A 140 -9.19 -7.92 10.14
CA GLY A 140 -9.96 -6.68 10.06
C GLY A 140 -11.47 -6.85 9.90
N CYS A 141 -12.17 -5.73 9.81
CA CYS A 141 -13.62 -5.66 9.62
C CYS A 141 -14.03 -6.18 8.22
N SER A 142 -13.29 -5.82 7.17
CA SER A 142 -13.47 -6.35 5.80
C SER A 142 -13.36 -7.88 5.73
N GLY A 143 -12.37 -8.46 6.42
CA GLY A 143 -12.19 -9.90 6.50
C GLY A 143 -13.38 -10.61 7.18
N PHE A 144 -13.90 -10.02 8.27
CA PHE A 144 -15.08 -10.53 8.96
C PHE A 144 -16.35 -10.40 8.10
N ALA A 145 -16.54 -9.28 7.41
CA ALA A 145 -17.65 -9.07 6.48
C ALA A 145 -17.66 -10.14 5.36
N LYS A 146 -16.50 -10.41 4.76
CA LYS A 146 -16.33 -11.48 3.75
C LYS A 146 -16.65 -12.86 4.33
N GLY A 147 -16.17 -13.17 5.54
CA GLY A 147 -16.46 -14.44 6.23
C GLY A 147 -17.95 -14.61 6.57
N PHE A 148 -18.63 -13.53 6.96
CA PHE A 148 -20.07 -13.54 7.22
C PHE A 148 -20.88 -13.83 5.95
N ILE A 149 -20.58 -13.18 4.83
CA ILE A 149 -21.27 -13.42 3.54
C ILE A 149 -21.03 -14.84 3.03
N LYS A 150 -19.85 -15.42 3.27
CA LYS A 150 -19.54 -16.82 2.95
C LYS A 150 -20.20 -17.83 3.90
N GLY A 151 -20.84 -17.38 4.98
CA GLY A 151 -21.47 -18.23 5.99
C GLY A 151 -20.48 -18.91 6.95
N GLU A 152 -19.20 -18.53 6.93
CA GLU A 152 -18.17 -19.07 7.81
C GLU A 152 -18.28 -18.53 9.24
N VAL A 153 -18.94 -17.38 9.41
CA VAL A 153 -19.03 -16.66 10.69
C VAL A 153 -20.47 -16.25 11.00
N LYS A 154 -20.84 -16.30 12.29
CA LYS A 154 -22.12 -15.81 12.77
C LYS A 154 -22.09 -14.29 12.98
N ALA A 155 -23.24 -13.63 12.79
CA ALA A 155 -23.39 -12.19 12.98
C ALA A 155 -22.99 -11.69 14.39
N GLU A 156 -23.07 -12.57 15.38
CA GLU A 156 -22.67 -12.32 16.77
C GLU A 156 -21.15 -12.34 16.99
N GLY A 157 -20.35 -12.73 16.00
CA GLY A 157 -18.90 -12.86 16.15
C GLY A 157 -18.16 -11.55 16.45
N CYS A 158 -18.76 -10.40 16.15
CA CYS A 158 -18.18 -9.09 16.42
C CYS A 158 -18.45 -8.65 17.88
N LEU A 159 -17.53 -8.96 18.81
CA LEU A 159 -17.68 -8.56 20.22
C LEU A 159 -17.88 -7.04 20.43
N PRO A 160 -17.12 -6.14 19.76
CA PRO A 160 -17.35 -4.70 19.88
C PRO A 160 -18.70 -4.27 19.29
N GLY A 161 -19.12 -4.94 18.22
CA GLY A 161 -20.36 -4.68 17.50
C GLY A 161 -21.62 -5.20 18.17
N LYS A 162 -21.53 -6.18 19.09
CA LYS A 162 -22.70 -6.73 19.80
C LYS A 162 -23.51 -5.66 20.52
N ARG A 163 -22.83 -4.70 21.17
CA ARG A 163 -23.50 -3.60 21.90
C ARG A 163 -24.11 -2.55 20.98
N GLN A 164 -23.73 -2.53 19.71
CA GLN A 164 -24.19 -1.58 18.70
C GLN A 164 -25.34 -2.14 17.83
N GLY A 165 -25.87 -3.33 18.16
CA GLY A 165 -26.98 -3.93 17.41
C GLY A 165 -26.58 -4.53 16.04
N ILE A 166 -25.29 -4.75 15.79
CA ILE A 166 -24.80 -5.32 14.53
C ILE A 166 -25.45 -6.67 14.15
N PRO A 167 -25.72 -7.60 15.09
CA PRO A 167 -26.41 -8.85 14.74
C PRO A 167 -27.77 -8.62 14.08
N GLU A 168 -28.51 -7.58 14.47
CA GLU A 168 -29.80 -7.23 13.90
C GLU A 168 -29.65 -6.60 12.51
N LYS A 169 -28.66 -5.72 12.33
CA LYS A 169 -28.35 -5.09 11.04
C LYS A 169 -27.88 -6.12 10.00
N PHE A 170 -27.09 -7.10 10.43
CA PHE A 170 -26.65 -8.21 9.57
C PHE A 170 -27.80 -9.17 9.23
N ALA A 171 -28.75 -9.38 10.15
CA ALA A 171 -29.96 -10.15 9.85
C ALA A 171 -30.89 -9.43 8.86
N LYS A 172 -30.94 -8.09 8.88
CA LYS A 172 -31.61 -7.29 7.84
C LYS A 172 -30.89 -7.43 6.50
N LEU A 173 -29.57 -7.28 6.49
CA LEU A 173 -28.75 -7.40 5.27
C LEU A 173 -28.89 -8.77 4.60
N ALA A 174 -28.95 -9.86 5.39
CA ALA A 174 -29.12 -11.22 4.87
C ALA A 174 -30.51 -11.49 4.27
N LYS A 175 -31.52 -10.66 4.57
CA LYS A 175 -32.89 -10.80 4.05
C LYS A 175 -33.17 -9.97 2.80
N MET A 176 -32.30 -9.02 2.46
CA MET A 176 -32.47 -8.15 1.29
C MET A 176 -32.05 -8.87 0.01
N SER A 177 -32.80 -8.65 -1.07
CA SER A 177 -32.45 -9.17 -2.39
C SER A 177 -31.34 -8.34 -3.04
N ASP A 178 -30.59 -8.93 -3.99
CA ASP A 178 -29.51 -8.22 -4.68
C ASP A 178 -30.02 -6.98 -5.45
N ASP A 179 -31.26 -7.02 -5.93
CA ASP A 179 -31.89 -5.89 -6.63
C ASP A 179 -32.21 -4.70 -5.70
N GLU A 180 -32.58 -4.96 -4.44
CA GLU A 180 -32.78 -3.90 -3.44
C GLU A 180 -31.45 -3.27 -3.02
N LEU A 181 -30.41 -4.08 -2.86
CA LEU A 181 -29.06 -3.59 -2.54
C LEU A 181 -28.48 -2.72 -3.65
N ASN A 182 -28.70 -3.08 -4.91
CA ASN A 182 -28.28 -2.29 -6.06
C ASN A 182 -29.00 -0.94 -6.11
N LYS A 183 -30.32 -0.88 -5.86
CA LYS A 183 -31.06 0.39 -5.78
C LYS A 183 -30.56 1.28 -4.66
N ILE A 184 -30.28 0.70 -3.49
CA ILE A 184 -29.75 1.45 -2.35
C ILE A 184 -28.37 2.02 -2.66
N TRP A 185 -27.54 1.26 -3.37
CA TRP A 185 -26.23 1.71 -3.81
C TRP A 185 -26.30 2.84 -4.84
N GLU A 186 -27.22 2.76 -5.81
CA GLU A 186 -27.45 3.84 -6.78
C GLU A 186 -27.95 5.13 -6.13
N GLU A 187 -28.75 5.03 -5.06
CA GLU A 187 -29.26 6.19 -4.31
C GLU A 187 -28.21 6.85 -3.41
N ILE A 188 -27.31 6.05 -2.81
CA ILE A 188 -26.48 6.50 -1.68
C ILE A 188 -24.99 6.61 -2.03
N GLY A 189 -24.51 5.80 -2.98
CA GLY A 189 -23.09 5.65 -3.26
C GLY A 189 -22.30 5.02 -2.10
N GLU A 190 -20.98 5.20 -2.12
CA GLU A 190 -20.02 4.63 -1.15
C GLU A 190 -19.94 5.42 0.18
N ASP A 191 -21.00 6.16 0.55
CA ASP A 191 -20.99 7.02 1.73
C ASP A 191 -21.28 6.22 3.03
N PRO A 192 -20.31 6.06 3.95
CA PRO A 192 -20.44 5.16 5.11
C PRO A 192 -21.55 5.54 6.09
N ASP A 193 -21.82 6.84 6.24
CA ASP A 193 -22.76 7.34 7.26
C ASP A 193 -24.21 7.13 6.79
N LYS A 194 -24.49 7.38 5.51
CA LYS A 194 -25.80 7.13 4.92
C LYS A 194 -26.16 5.65 4.85
N ILE A 195 -25.15 4.78 4.73
CA ILE A 195 -25.34 3.32 4.79
C ILE A 195 -25.79 2.89 6.19
N LYS A 196 -25.20 3.45 7.25
CA LYS A 196 -25.55 3.13 8.64
C LYS A 196 -26.95 3.61 9.03
N ASP A 197 -27.42 4.70 8.44
CA ASP A 197 -28.75 5.27 8.69
C ASP A 197 -29.89 4.44 8.05
N LYS A 198 -29.60 3.69 6.97
CA LYS A 198 -30.61 2.86 6.28
C LYS A 198 -30.86 1.50 6.95
N PHE A 199 -30.03 1.09 7.91
CA PHE A 199 -30.03 -0.25 8.54
C PHE A 199 -30.10 -0.19 10.07
#